data_AF-A0A8T1X5B8-F1
#
_entry.id   AF-A0A8T1X5B8-F1
#
_cell.length_a   1.000
_cell.length_b   1.000
_cell.length_c   1.000
_cell.angle_alpha   90.00
_cell.angle_beta   90.00
_cell.angle_gamma   90.00
#
_symmetry.space_group_name_H-M   'P 1'
#
loop_
_entity.id
_entity.type
_entity.pdbx_description
1 polymer ?
#
loop_
_entity_poly.entity_id
_entity_poly.type
_entity_poly.pdbx_seq_one_letter_code
_entity_poly.pdbx_strand_id
1 'polypeptide(L)'
;MLRTLGCRAAPLPSAKTLLMRGLSDAARPPLPPFTRESAKLKVRAAEDAWNSREPARVALAYTVDSAWRNRSEFVNGRQEIETFLRNKWERESEYRLIKELFAFDGNRIAVRFAYEWLDAQQGQWYRAYGNENWEFDANGYMAKRYASINDVPIEEKDRQFHWPQGRRPDDHPGLSDLGL
;
A
#
# COMPACT_ATOMS: atom_id res chain seq x y z
N MET A 1 -51.43 -33.81 14.34
CA MET A 1 -49.99 -34.09 14.11
C MET A 1 -49.20 -32.80 14.30
N LEU A 2 -48.58 -32.62 15.46
CA LEU A 2 -47.68 -31.48 15.74
C LEU A 2 -46.31 -31.75 15.10
N ARG A 3 -45.77 -30.79 14.33
CA ARG A 3 -44.35 -30.76 13.93
C ARG A 3 -43.67 -29.59 14.65
N THR A 4 -42.72 -29.90 15.51
CA THR A 4 -41.84 -28.94 16.19
C THR A 4 -40.72 -28.49 15.25
N LEU A 5 -40.53 -27.17 15.12
CA LEU A 5 -39.36 -26.56 14.49
C LEU A 5 -38.20 -26.54 15.49
N GLY A 6 -37.14 -27.30 15.21
CA GLY A 6 -35.88 -27.24 15.95
C GLY A 6 -34.99 -26.14 15.39
N CYS A 7 -34.77 -25.08 16.17
CA CYS A 7 -33.79 -24.04 15.88
C CYS A 7 -32.38 -24.62 16.10
N ARG A 8 -31.55 -24.72 15.05
CA ARG A 8 -30.14 -25.10 15.18
C ARG A 8 -29.29 -23.84 15.42
N ALA A 9 -28.67 -23.75 16.60
CA ALA A 9 -27.63 -22.77 16.88
C ALA A 9 -26.36 -23.10 16.07
N ALA A 10 -25.76 -22.08 15.45
CA ALA A 10 -24.46 -22.21 14.79
C ALA A 10 -23.36 -22.47 15.84
N PRO A 11 -22.37 -23.33 15.56
CA PRO A 11 -21.33 -23.62 16.53
C PRO A 11 -20.39 -22.43 16.69
N LEU A 12 -20.06 -22.10 17.94
CA LEU A 12 -19.02 -21.13 18.28
C LEU A 12 -17.66 -21.65 17.77
N PRO A 13 -16.80 -20.79 17.21
CA PRO A 13 -15.48 -21.21 16.75
C PRO A 13 -14.62 -21.71 17.91
N SER A 14 -13.86 -22.77 17.63
CA SER A 14 -12.94 -23.43 18.57
C SER A 14 -11.89 -22.47 19.13
N ALA A 15 -11.48 -22.68 20.39
CA ALA A 15 -10.41 -21.94 21.05
C ALA A 15 -9.07 -21.92 20.27
N LYS A 16 -8.84 -22.87 19.34
CA LYS A 16 -7.69 -22.83 18.43
C LYS A 16 -7.73 -21.69 17.41
N THR A 17 -8.92 -21.25 16.98
CA THR A 17 -9.09 -20.09 16.09
C THR A 17 -8.80 -18.78 16.82
N LEU A 18 -8.95 -18.75 18.15
CA LEU A 18 -8.66 -17.58 18.98
C LEU A 18 -7.15 -17.44 19.28
N LEU A 19 -6.40 -18.54 19.29
CA LEU A 19 -4.97 -18.55 19.67
C LEU A 19 -4.01 -18.14 18.55
N MET A 20 -4.41 -18.18 17.27
CA MET A 20 -3.57 -17.71 16.16
C MET A 20 -3.69 -16.20 15.89
N ARG A 21 -4.48 -15.47 16.68
CA ARG A 21 -4.58 -14.00 16.59
C ARG A 21 -3.43 -13.23 17.25
N GLY A 22 -2.41 -13.90 17.79
CA GLY A 22 -1.58 -13.28 18.84
C GLY A 22 -0.08 -13.58 18.86
N LEU A 23 0.55 -14.04 17.79
CA LEU A 23 1.98 -13.77 17.65
C LEU A 23 2.09 -12.34 17.11
N SER A 24 2.15 -11.37 18.03
CA SER A 24 2.30 -9.96 17.67
C SER A 24 3.62 -9.79 16.92
N ASP A 25 3.55 -9.47 15.62
CA ASP A 25 4.71 -8.99 14.90
C ASP A 25 5.31 -7.79 15.68
N ALA A 26 6.64 -7.70 15.77
CA ALA A 26 7.32 -6.63 16.49
C ALA A 26 6.90 -5.25 15.96
N ALA A 27 6.68 -4.27 16.84
CA ALA A 27 6.21 -2.95 16.46
C ALA A 27 7.06 -2.33 15.32
N ARG A 28 6.40 -1.67 14.37
CA ARG A 28 7.00 -1.13 13.15
C ARG A 28 7.02 0.42 13.19
N PRO A 29 8.01 1.03 13.85
CA PRO A 29 8.12 2.49 13.91
C PRO A 29 8.28 3.11 12.51
N PRO A 30 7.91 4.38 12.31
CA PRO A 30 7.25 5.25 13.29
C PRO A 30 5.82 4.80 13.66
N LEU A 31 5.43 5.00 14.92
CA LEU A 31 4.13 4.63 15.48
C LEU A 31 3.20 5.86 15.55
N PRO A 32 1.86 5.68 15.46
CA PRO A 32 0.91 6.75 15.72
C PRO A 32 0.79 7.07 17.24
N PRO A 33 0.34 8.29 17.62
CA PRO A 33 -0.04 9.40 16.74
C PRO A 33 1.19 10.04 16.07
N PHE A 34 1.04 10.40 14.79
CA PHE A 34 2.15 10.94 14.01
C PHE A 34 2.39 12.42 14.29
N THR A 35 3.66 12.82 14.23
CA THR A 35 4.07 14.21 14.02
C THR A 35 4.33 14.41 12.53
N ARG A 36 4.52 15.66 12.08
CA ARG A 36 4.88 15.93 10.68
C ARG A 36 6.14 15.16 10.26
N GLU A 37 7.15 15.15 11.12
CA GLU A 37 8.43 14.48 10.83
C GLU A 37 8.29 12.95 10.83
N SER A 38 7.56 12.37 11.79
CA SER A 38 7.35 10.92 11.80
C SER A 38 6.43 10.46 10.65
N ALA A 39 5.46 11.28 10.23
CA ALA A 39 4.63 11.02 9.05
C ALA A 39 5.47 11.04 7.76
N LYS A 40 6.35 12.03 7.57
CA LYS A 40 7.28 12.07 6.42
C LYS A 40 8.18 10.83 6.37
N LEU A 41 8.73 10.41 7.52
CA LEU A 41 9.52 9.18 7.62
C LEU A 41 8.69 7.95 7.25
N LYS A 42 7.43 7.88 7.70
CA LYS A 42 6.50 6.78 7.34
C LYS A 42 6.23 6.75 5.83
N VAL A 43 6.02 7.91 5.20
CA VAL A 43 5.81 8.05 3.76
C VAL A 43 7.06 7.62 2.98
N ARG A 44 8.26 8.07 3.38
CA ARG A 44 9.52 7.69 2.74
C ARG A 44 9.80 6.18 2.90
N ALA A 45 9.57 5.60 4.07
CA ALA A 45 9.73 4.16 4.28
C ALA A 45 8.77 3.34 3.41
N ALA A 46 7.54 3.81 3.19
CA ALA A 46 6.61 3.20 2.27
C ALA A 46 7.05 3.35 0.80
N GLU A 47 7.54 4.53 0.39
CA GLU A 47 8.13 4.74 -0.94
C GLU A 47 9.29 3.76 -1.21
N ASP A 48 10.22 3.64 -0.27
CA ASP A 48 11.39 2.76 -0.38
C ASP A 48 10.97 1.30 -0.52
N ALA A 49 9.98 0.85 0.27
CA ALA A 49 9.46 -0.50 0.21
C ALA A 49 8.79 -0.78 -1.15
N TRP A 50 7.93 0.13 -1.64
CA TRP A 50 7.24 -0.06 -2.92
C TRP A 50 8.20 -0.05 -4.11
N ASN A 51 9.26 0.76 -4.07
CA ASN A 51 10.30 0.77 -5.11
C ASN A 51 11.14 -0.54 -5.16
N SER A 52 11.15 -1.35 -4.10
CA SER A 52 11.76 -2.69 -4.17
C SER A 52 11.03 -3.60 -5.16
N ARG A 53 9.72 -3.39 -5.35
CA ARG A 53 8.83 -4.24 -6.16
C ARG A 53 8.83 -5.71 -5.70
N GLU A 54 9.08 -5.94 -4.40
CA GLU A 54 9.02 -7.26 -3.76
C GLU A 54 7.67 -7.41 -3.04
N PRO A 55 6.71 -8.21 -3.57
CA PRO A 55 5.36 -8.32 -3.02
C PRO A 55 5.33 -8.69 -1.53
N ALA A 56 6.07 -9.73 -1.14
CA ALA A 56 6.11 -10.21 0.24
C ALA A 56 6.65 -9.13 1.20
N ARG A 57 7.73 -8.44 0.81
CA ARG A 57 8.35 -7.38 1.61
C ARG A 57 7.40 -6.21 1.83
N VAL A 58 6.65 -5.82 0.80
CA VAL A 58 5.68 -4.72 0.89
C VAL A 58 4.47 -5.14 1.72
N ALA A 59 3.96 -6.36 1.54
CA ALA A 59 2.83 -6.90 2.30
C ALA A 59 3.08 -6.90 3.83
N LEU A 60 4.33 -7.06 4.28
CA LEU A 60 4.69 -7.01 5.70
C LEU A 60 4.48 -5.63 6.37
N ALA A 61 4.20 -4.56 5.62
CA ALA A 61 3.84 -3.27 6.20
C ALA A 61 2.36 -3.17 6.60
N TYR A 62 1.55 -4.18 6.27
CA TYR A 62 0.11 -4.20 6.46
C TYR A 62 -0.29 -5.20 7.56
N THR A 63 -1.37 -4.91 8.26
CA THR A 63 -1.98 -5.86 9.20
C THR A 63 -2.42 -7.13 8.47
N VAL A 64 -2.53 -8.25 9.19
CA VAL A 64 -2.95 -9.54 8.60
C VAL A 64 -4.32 -9.43 7.93
N ASP A 65 -5.21 -8.64 8.51
CA ASP A 65 -6.58 -8.37 8.08
C ASP A 65 -6.75 -6.98 7.42
N SER A 66 -5.66 -6.40 6.89
CA SER A 66 -5.67 -5.09 6.24
C SER A 66 -6.71 -4.99 5.12
N ALA A 67 -7.51 -3.92 5.12
CA ALA A 67 -8.53 -3.68 4.10
C ALA A 67 -8.09 -2.61 3.09
N TRP A 68 -8.07 -2.95 1.80
CA TRP A 68 -7.73 -2.03 0.73
C TRP A 68 -8.88 -1.76 -0.22
N ARG A 69 -8.90 -0.54 -0.75
CA ARG A 69 -9.43 -0.24 -2.08
C ARG A 69 -8.32 0.35 -2.92
N ASN A 70 -7.98 -0.28 -4.04
CA ASN A 70 -7.02 0.22 -5.02
C ASN A 70 -7.73 0.43 -6.36
N ARG A 71 -7.95 1.70 -6.75
CA ARG A 71 -8.85 2.06 -7.86
C ARG A 71 -10.25 1.49 -7.61
N SER A 72 -10.69 0.55 -8.45
CA SER A 72 -11.96 -0.17 -8.37
C SER A 72 -11.84 -1.58 -7.78
N GLU A 73 -10.65 -2.01 -7.35
CA GLU A 73 -10.40 -3.33 -6.79
C GLU A 73 -10.36 -3.28 -5.25
N PHE A 74 -10.89 -4.31 -4.61
CA PHE A 74 -10.90 -4.47 -3.16
C PHE A 74 -10.04 -5.67 -2.79
N VAL A 75 -9.16 -5.50 -1.81
CA VAL A 75 -8.16 -6.50 -1.42
C VAL A 75 -8.20 -6.64 0.11
N ASN A 76 -8.37 -7.88 0.59
CA ASN A 76 -8.64 -8.18 2.00
C ASN A 76 -7.53 -9.08 2.58
N GLY A 77 -6.68 -8.47 3.39
CA GLY A 77 -5.62 -9.14 4.14
C GLY A 77 -4.30 -9.26 3.39
N ARG A 78 -3.25 -9.60 4.17
CA ARG A 78 -1.86 -9.60 3.72
C ARG A 78 -1.59 -10.52 2.52
N GLN A 79 -2.27 -11.67 2.47
CA GLN A 79 -2.12 -12.64 1.39
C GLN A 79 -2.69 -12.14 0.05
N GLU A 80 -3.87 -11.54 0.06
CA GLU A 80 -4.45 -10.95 -1.16
C GLU A 80 -3.64 -9.73 -1.62
N ILE A 81 -3.10 -8.95 -0.67
CA ILE A 81 -2.18 -7.84 -0.97
C ILE A 81 -0.94 -8.34 -1.72
N GLU A 82 -0.32 -9.43 -1.27
CA GLU A 82 0.85 -9.99 -1.96
C GLU A 82 0.51 -10.43 -3.39
N THR A 83 -0.62 -11.11 -3.59
CA THR A 83 -1.10 -11.50 -4.93
C THR A 83 -1.35 -10.29 -5.82
N PHE A 84 -2.04 -9.27 -5.30
CA PHE A 84 -2.30 -8.03 -6.02
C PHE A 84 -0.98 -7.36 -6.48
N LEU A 85 0.01 -7.27 -5.58
CA LEU A 85 1.30 -6.65 -5.86
C LEU A 85 2.13 -7.45 -6.87
N ARG A 86 2.05 -8.78 -6.85
CA ARG A 86 2.69 -9.63 -7.86
C ARG A 86 2.16 -9.32 -9.25
N ASN A 87 0.83 -9.36 -9.42
CA ASN A 87 0.17 -9.05 -10.68
C ASN A 87 0.45 -7.61 -11.14
N LYS A 88 0.50 -6.66 -10.19
CA LYS A 88 0.83 -5.26 -10.47
C LYS A 88 2.18 -5.14 -11.15
N TRP A 89 3.24 -5.75 -10.61
CA TRP A 89 4.60 -5.58 -11.14
C TRP A 89 4.97 -6.56 -12.25
N GLU A 90 4.15 -7.58 -12.51
CA GLU A 90 4.20 -8.32 -13.79
C GLU A 90 3.77 -7.43 -14.97
N ARG A 91 2.78 -6.55 -14.76
CA ARG A 91 2.29 -5.62 -15.78
C ARG A 91 3.09 -4.31 -15.81
N GLU A 92 3.27 -3.70 -14.66
CA GLU A 92 3.89 -2.37 -14.51
C GLU A 92 5.41 -2.49 -14.43
N SER A 93 6.05 -2.75 -15.58
CA SER A 93 7.51 -2.85 -15.69
C SER A 93 8.18 -1.46 -15.57
N GLU A 94 9.49 -1.44 -15.32
CA GLU A 94 10.27 -0.20 -15.10
C GLU A 94 9.75 0.75 -13.99
N TYR A 95 8.92 0.23 -13.09
CA TYR A 95 8.24 0.99 -12.03
C TYR A 95 9.20 1.81 -11.15
N ARG A 96 8.94 3.12 -11.09
CA ARG A 96 9.63 4.07 -10.21
C ARG A 96 8.61 5.00 -9.56
N LEU A 97 8.65 5.12 -8.24
CA LEU A 97 7.63 5.81 -7.44
C LEU A 97 8.24 6.92 -6.59
N ILE A 98 7.53 8.03 -6.51
CA ILE A 98 7.75 9.10 -5.53
C ILE A 98 6.46 9.31 -4.73
N LYS A 99 6.56 9.33 -3.40
CA LYS A 99 5.47 9.66 -2.48
C LYS A 99 5.82 10.93 -1.71
N GLU A 100 4.81 11.73 -1.43
CA GLU A 100 4.93 12.97 -0.67
C GLU A 100 3.78 13.11 0.33
N LEU A 101 4.11 13.52 1.54
CA LEU A 101 3.12 13.78 2.59
C LEU A 101 2.21 14.94 2.16
N PHE A 102 0.90 14.73 2.18
CA PHE A 102 -0.08 15.78 1.97
C PHE A 102 -0.59 16.34 3.31
N ALA A 103 -1.10 15.46 4.18
CA ALA A 103 -1.59 15.79 5.50
C ALA A 103 -1.51 14.57 6.43
N PHE A 104 -1.65 14.79 7.74
CA PHE A 104 -1.73 13.72 8.74
C PHE A 104 -2.62 14.17 9.91
N ASP A 105 -3.26 13.22 10.57
CA ASP A 105 -4.07 13.44 11.77
C ASP A 105 -4.12 12.15 12.60
N GLY A 106 -3.66 12.19 13.86
CA GLY A 106 -3.59 11.03 14.73
C GLY A 106 -2.87 9.84 14.09
N ASN A 107 -3.62 8.75 13.82
CA ASN A 107 -3.12 7.53 13.18
C ASN A 107 -3.33 7.47 11.66
N ARG A 108 -3.65 8.60 11.02
CA ARG A 108 -3.92 8.70 9.58
C ARG A 108 -2.90 9.54 8.86
N ILE A 109 -2.59 9.15 7.63
CA ILE A 109 -1.72 9.89 6.71
C ILE A 109 -2.39 9.97 5.34
N ALA A 110 -2.47 11.17 4.79
CA ALA A 110 -2.84 11.41 3.40
C ALA A 110 -1.59 11.69 2.57
N VAL A 111 -1.47 11.02 1.43
CA VAL A 111 -0.27 11.00 0.60
C VAL A 111 -0.63 11.31 -0.85
N ARG A 112 0.17 12.17 -1.47
CA ARG A 112 0.24 12.33 -2.92
C ARG A 112 1.37 11.47 -3.44
N PHE A 113 1.21 10.89 -4.62
CA PHE A 113 2.28 10.15 -5.27
C PHE A 113 2.17 10.18 -6.77
N ALA A 114 3.29 9.96 -7.43
CA ALA A 114 3.32 9.62 -8.85
C ALA A 114 4.29 8.47 -9.07
N TYR A 115 3.98 7.60 -10.03
CA TYR A 115 4.90 6.58 -10.48
C TYR A 115 4.94 6.50 -12.01
N GLU A 116 6.13 6.26 -12.55
CA GLU A 116 6.34 6.00 -13.97
C GLU A 116 6.53 4.50 -14.18
N TRP A 117 5.95 3.99 -15.26
CA TRP A 117 6.02 2.56 -15.60
C TRP A 117 5.82 2.36 -17.10
N LEU A 118 6.34 1.23 -17.59
CA LEU A 118 6.17 0.74 -18.95
C LEU A 118 5.21 -0.44 -18.93
N ASP A 119 4.12 -0.38 -19.69
CA ASP A 119 3.23 -1.53 -19.84
C ASP A 119 3.95 -2.66 -20.59
N ALA A 120 4.19 -3.76 -19.89
CA ALA A 120 4.99 -4.87 -20.40
C ALA A 120 4.39 -5.54 -21.65
N GLN A 121 3.09 -5.41 -21.89
CA GLN A 121 2.40 -6.01 -23.04
C GLN A 121 2.32 -5.03 -24.20
N GLN A 122 2.10 -3.74 -23.93
CA GLN A 122 1.84 -2.74 -24.96
C GLN A 122 3.07 -1.92 -25.34
N GLY A 123 4.11 -1.90 -24.51
CA GLY A 123 5.28 -1.03 -24.70
C GLY A 123 4.97 0.46 -24.53
N GLN A 124 3.84 0.82 -23.90
CA GLN A 124 3.43 2.19 -23.64
C GLN A 124 3.93 2.67 -22.27
N TRP A 125 4.59 3.82 -22.23
CA TRP A 125 4.94 4.48 -20.98
C TRP A 125 3.76 5.24 -20.39
N TYR A 126 3.64 5.22 -19.07
CA TYR A 126 2.65 5.97 -18.32
C TYR A 126 3.30 6.70 -17.15
N ARG A 127 2.76 7.88 -16.82
CA ARG A 127 2.88 8.48 -15.49
C ARG A 127 1.53 8.38 -14.79
N ALA A 128 1.50 7.60 -13.73
CA ALA A 128 0.34 7.43 -12.88
C ALA A 128 0.36 8.45 -11.74
N TYR A 129 -0.72 9.19 -11.57
CA TYR A 129 -0.90 10.15 -10.48
C TYR A 129 -1.88 9.58 -9.46
N GLY A 130 -1.54 9.65 -8.18
CA GLY A 130 -2.31 9.01 -7.14
C GLY A 130 -2.47 9.81 -5.87
N ASN A 131 -3.62 9.61 -5.23
CA ASN A 131 -3.85 9.95 -3.84
C ASN A 131 -4.12 8.67 -3.07
N GLU A 132 -3.44 8.50 -1.95
CA GLU A 132 -3.75 7.42 -1.02
C GLU A 132 -3.90 7.91 0.43
N ASN A 133 -4.85 7.30 1.12
CA ASN A 133 -5.15 7.57 2.52
C ASN A 133 -4.93 6.30 3.33
N TRP A 134 -4.12 6.44 4.38
CA TRP A 134 -3.66 5.35 5.22
C TRP A 134 -4.22 5.50 6.63
N GLU A 135 -4.65 4.40 7.23
CA GLU A 135 -4.98 4.30 8.66
C GLU A 135 -4.12 3.20 9.29
N PHE A 136 -3.41 3.52 10.37
CA PHE A 136 -2.48 2.61 11.03
C PHE A 136 -3.01 2.09 12.36
N ASP A 137 -2.63 0.87 12.72
CA ASP A 137 -2.83 0.33 14.07
C ASP A 137 -1.79 0.88 15.08
N ALA A 138 -1.95 0.53 16.36
CA ALA A 138 -1.04 0.98 17.42
C ALA A 138 0.39 0.44 17.27
N ASN A 139 0.59 -0.65 16.54
CA ASN A 139 1.89 -1.27 16.28
C ASN A 139 2.55 -0.73 15.01
N GLY A 140 1.92 0.24 14.32
CA GLY A 140 2.47 0.91 13.15
C GLY A 140 2.25 0.15 11.83
N TYR A 141 1.40 -0.88 11.82
CA TYR A 141 0.98 -1.57 10.59
C TYR A 141 -0.21 -0.86 9.96
N MET A 142 -0.26 -0.80 8.64
CA MET A 142 -1.38 -0.18 7.94
C MET A 142 -2.59 -1.13 7.99
N ALA A 143 -3.67 -0.68 8.62
CA ALA A 143 -4.93 -1.40 8.76
C ALA A 143 -5.87 -1.14 7.58
N LYS A 144 -5.83 0.09 7.03
CA LYS A 144 -6.64 0.47 5.86
C LYS A 144 -5.82 1.27 4.86
N ARG A 145 -6.04 0.99 3.58
CA ARG A 145 -5.44 1.72 2.45
C ARG A 145 -6.51 2.03 1.41
N TYR A 146 -6.74 3.31 1.16
CA TYR A 146 -7.61 3.76 0.09
C TYR A 146 -6.80 4.51 -0.94
N ALA A 147 -6.68 3.98 -2.16
CA ALA A 147 -5.89 4.56 -3.22
C ALA A 147 -6.73 4.81 -4.48
N SER A 148 -6.70 6.05 -4.96
CA SER A 148 -7.26 6.46 -6.25
C SER A 148 -6.10 6.88 -7.15
N ILE A 149 -6.06 6.34 -8.37
CA ILE A 149 -4.92 6.47 -9.29
C ILE A 149 -5.44 6.65 -10.70
N ASN A 150 -4.85 7.58 -11.45
CA ASN A 150 -5.16 7.86 -12.85
C ASN A 150 -3.87 7.80 -13.67
N ASP A 151 -3.89 7.05 -14.78
CA ASP A 151 -2.73 6.90 -15.66
C ASP A 151 -2.81 7.90 -16.81
N VAL A 152 -1.69 8.58 -17.07
CA VAL A 152 -1.53 9.48 -18.22
C VAL A 152 -0.46 8.86 -19.13
N PRO A 153 -0.76 8.56 -20.41
CA PRO A 153 0.26 8.09 -21.34
C PRO A 153 1.30 9.18 -21.57
N ILE A 154 2.56 8.79 -21.63
CA ILE A 154 3.71 9.69 -21.89
C ILE A 154 4.63 9.06 -22.94
N GLU A 155 5.47 9.85 -23.58
CA GLU A 155 6.59 9.31 -24.35
C GLU A 155 7.78 9.01 -23.41
N GLU A 156 8.68 8.11 -23.82
CA GLU A 156 9.86 7.78 -23.01
C GLU A 156 10.72 9.01 -22.68
N LYS A 157 10.83 9.95 -23.62
CA LYS A 157 11.59 11.20 -23.46
C LYS A 157 10.99 12.13 -22.40
N ASP A 158 9.70 11.97 -22.07
CA ASP A 158 8.99 12.82 -21.10
C ASP A 158 9.09 12.28 -19.66
N ARG A 159 9.77 11.15 -19.46
CA ARG A 159 10.05 10.59 -18.14
C ARG A 159 10.86 11.56 -17.29
N GLN A 160 10.56 11.60 -16.00
CA GLN A 160 11.25 12.41 -15.00
C GLN A 160 11.94 11.55 -13.94
N PHE A 161 11.61 10.25 -13.84
CA PHE A 161 12.12 9.39 -12.80
C PHE A 161 13.31 8.57 -13.33
N HIS A 162 14.52 9.08 -13.05
CA HIS A 162 15.78 8.53 -13.56
C HIS A 162 16.72 8.18 -12.42
N TRP A 163 16.61 6.94 -11.94
CA TRP A 163 17.58 6.32 -11.04
C TRP A 163 17.63 4.80 -11.26
N PRO A 164 18.68 4.10 -10.79
CA PRO A 164 18.72 2.63 -10.82
C PRO A 164 17.51 2.02 -10.13
N GLN A 165 17.03 0.88 -10.62
CA GLN A 165 15.85 0.24 -10.05
C GLN A 165 16.00 -0.04 -8.55
N GLY A 166 15.01 0.39 -7.75
CA GLY A 166 15.05 0.34 -6.28
C GLY A 166 14.84 1.70 -5.63
N ARG A 167 15.33 1.86 -4.39
CA ARG A 167 15.15 3.06 -3.56
C ARG A 167 15.55 4.33 -4.32
N ARG A 168 14.67 5.34 -4.33
CA ARG A 168 14.98 6.67 -4.88
C ARG A 168 16.16 7.29 -4.09
N PRO A 169 17.21 7.81 -4.76
CA PRO A 169 18.31 8.50 -4.09
C PRO A 169 17.85 9.64 -3.18
N ASP A 170 18.64 10.00 -2.17
CA ASP A 170 18.28 11.06 -1.21
C ASP A 170 18.36 12.46 -1.80
N ASP A 171 19.18 12.64 -2.84
CA ASP A 171 19.37 13.88 -3.59
C ASP A 171 18.47 13.99 -4.83
N HIS A 172 17.72 12.94 -5.18
CA HIS A 172 16.74 13.04 -6.26
C HIS A 172 15.56 13.92 -5.81
N PRO A 173 15.09 14.87 -6.63
CA PRO A 173 13.98 15.78 -6.29
C PRO A 173 12.70 15.02 -5.91
N GLY A 174 11.91 15.62 -5.01
CA GLY A 174 10.58 15.13 -4.62
C GLY A 174 9.49 15.49 -5.64
N LEU A 175 8.23 15.17 -5.34
CA LEU A 175 7.10 15.49 -6.23
C LEU A 175 6.96 16.99 -6.45
N SER A 176 6.95 17.76 -5.35
CA SER A 176 6.81 19.21 -5.42
C SER A 176 7.96 19.87 -6.19
N ASP A 177 9.18 19.37 -6.04
CA ASP A 177 10.37 19.91 -6.73
C ASP A 177 10.36 19.63 -8.24
N LEU A 178 9.66 18.57 -8.67
CA LEU A 178 9.45 18.23 -10.08
C LEU A 178 8.22 18.94 -10.69
N GLY A 179 7.47 19.73 -9.90
CA GLY A 179 6.26 20.40 -10.36
C GLY A 179 5.10 19.43 -10.68
N LEU A 180 5.07 18.26 -10.03
CA LEU A 180 4.06 17.21 -10.20
C LEU A 180 2.97 17.23 -9.12
#